data_AF-A0AB40B336-F1
#
_entry.id   AF-A0AB40B336-F1
#
_cell.length_a   1.000
_cell.length_b   1.000
_cell.length_c   1.000
_cell.angle_alpha   90.00
_cell.angle_beta   90.00
_cell.angle_gamma   90.00
#
_symmetry.space_group_name_H-M   'P 1'
#
loop_
_entity.id
_entity.type
_entity.pdbx_description
1 polymer ?
#
loop_
_entity_poly.entity_id
_entity_poly.type
_entity_poly.pdbx_seq_one_letter_code
_entity_poly.pdbx_strand_id
1 'polypeptide(L)'
;MAWPYISGIVALLKSLHPSWSSAAIKSALVTTATITNEHGCTIEAEGQPRKIADPFDFGGGNVNPVRAADPCLIFDIDPKDYLKYLDRSLNWHSRCL
;
A
#
# COMPACT_ATOMS: atom_id res chain seq x y z
N MET A 1 -7.81 10.73 10.18
CA MET A 1 -6.48 11.15 10.71
C MET A 1 -5.34 10.19 10.34
N ALA A 2 -5.55 9.10 9.59
CA ALA A 2 -4.51 8.13 9.23
C ALA A 2 -3.55 8.58 8.12
N TRP A 3 -4.02 9.36 7.15
CA TRP A 3 -3.19 9.80 6.01
C TRP A 3 -1.89 10.54 6.39
N PRO A 4 -1.89 11.56 7.28
CA PRO A 4 -0.66 12.26 7.64
C PRO A 4 0.36 11.37 8.37
N TYR A 5 -0.11 10.31 9.04
CA TYR A 5 0.76 9.32 9.68
C TYR A 5 1.51 8.49 8.62
N ILE A 6 0.78 8.02 7.59
CA ILE A 6 1.40 7.29 6.47
C ILE A 6 2.36 8.19 5.68
N SER A 7 2.03 9.46 5.45
CA SER A 7 2.95 10.37 4.74
C SER A 7 4.26 10.59 5.51
N GLY A 8 4.21 10.65 6.85
CA GLY A 8 5.42 10.72 7.68
C GLY A 8 6.30 9.47 7.54
N ILE A 9 5.69 8.29 7.56
CA ILE A 9 6.42 7.02 7.36
C ILE A 9 7.02 6.96 5.96
N VAL A 10 6.27 7.35 4.92
CA VAL A 10 6.77 7.40 3.54
C VAL A 10 7.97 8.33 3.41
N ALA A 11 7.94 9.50 4.05
CA ALA A 11 9.07 10.43 4.04
C ALA A 11 10.33 9.81 4.68
N LEU A 12 10.17 9.10 5.80
CA LEU A 12 11.28 8.38 6.44
C LEU A 12 11.82 7.24 5.57
N LEU A 13 10.94 6.42 4.99
CA LEU A 13 11.34 5.34 4.09
C LEU A 13 12.07 5.88 2.85
N LYS A 14 11.63 7.00 2.29
CA LYS A 14 12.29 7.64 1.15
C LYS A 14 13.67 8.21 1.54
N SER A 15 13.83 8.66 2.78
CA SER A 15 15.14 9.08 3.31
C SER A 15 16.09 7.90 3.50
N LEU A 16 15.57 6.73 3.93
CA LEU A 16 16.38 5.51 4.11
C LEU A 16 16.72 4.84 2.78
N HIS A 17 15.79 4.86 1.82
CA HIS A 17 15.94 4.26 0.49
C HIS A 17 15.71 5.29 -0.62
N PRO A 18 16.67 6.19 -0.90
CA PRO A 18 16.49 7.26 -1.88
C PRO A 18 16.21 6.75 -3.30
N SER A 19 16.72 5.57 -3.66
CA SER A 19 16.56 4.95 -4.97
C SER A 19 15.19 4.30 -5.19
N TRP A 20 14.41 4.02 -4.15
CA TRP A 20 13.12 3.35 -4.29
C TRP A 20 12.12 4.21 -5.04
N SER A 21 11.39 3.60 -5.98
CA SER A 21 10.26 4.24 -6.63
C SER A 21 9.10 4.44 -5.64
N SER A 22 8.12 5.26 -6.01
CA SER A 22 6.87 5.39 -5.25
C SER A 22 6.12 4.06 -5.15
N ALA A 23 6.22 3.20 -6.17
CA ALA A 23 5.60 1.89 -6.16
C ALA A 23 6.34 0.92 -5.22
N ALA A 24 7.67 0.95 -5.19
CA ALA A 24 8.47 0.18 -4.25
C ALA A 24 8.14 0.51 -2.80
N ILE A 25 8.02 1.80 -2.45
CA ILE A 25 7.63 2.23 -1.10
C ILE A 25 6.21 1.73 -0.76
N LYS A 26 5.26 1.91 -1.67
CA LYS A 26 3.90 1.38 -1.49
C LYS A 26 3.91 -0.13 -1.28
N SER A 27 4.69 -0.86 -2.08
CA SER A 27 4.81 -2.30 -1.95
C SER A 27 5.35 -2.69 -0.59
N ALA A 28 6.44 -2.06 -0.13
CA ALA A 28 7.03 -2.34 1.18
C ALA A 28 6.02 -2.14 2.31
N LEU A 29 5.24 -1.05 2.27
CA LEU A 29 4.21 -0.77 3.27
C LEU A 29 3.09 -1.83 3.27
N VAL A 30 2.63 -2.24 2.08
CA VAL A 30 1.50 -3.18 1.95
C VAL A 30 1.91 -4.61 2.30
N THR A 31 3.09 -5.08 1.88
CA THR A 31 3.52 -6.48 2.09
C THR A 31 4.01 -6.75 3.51
N THR A 32 4.41 -5.71 4.24
CA THR A 32 4.89 -5.83 5.62
C THR A 32 3.84 -5.45 6.68
N ALA A 33 2.68 -4.97 6.22
CA ALA A 33 1.54 -4.67 7.09
C ALA A 33 1.01 -5.92 7.79
N THR A 34 0.35 -5.71 8.93
CA THR A 34 -0.15 -6.77 9.81
C THR A 34 -1.67 -6.79 9.78
N ILE A 35 -2.25 -7.98 9.62
CA ILE A 35 -3.70 -8.20 9.57
C ILE A 35 -4.32 -8.56 10.93
N THR A 36 -3.48 -8.63 11.97
CA THR A 36 -3.88 -8.89 13.35
C THR A 36 -3.73 -7.64 14.20
N ASN A 37 -4.52 -7.55 15.26
CA ASN A 37 -4.37 -6.54 16.29
C ASN A 37 -3.17 -6.86 17.22
N GLU A 38 -2.94 -6.00 18.20
CA GLU A 38 -1.88 -6.14 19.22
C GLU A 38 -1.99 -7.41 20.08
N HIS A 39 -3.17 -8.05 20.10
CA HIS A 39 -3.43 -9.30 20.81
C HIS A 39 -3.35 -10.55 19.91
N GLY A 40 -3.00 -10.37 18.63
CA GLY A 40 -2.95 -11.47 17.65
C GLY A 40 -4.31 -11.92 17.12
N CYS A 41 -5.40 -11.21 17.45
CA CYS A 41 -6.73 -11.47 16.90
C CYS A 41 -6.91 -10.76 15.55
N THR A 42 -7.86 -11.23 14.74
CA THR A 42 -8.22 -10.57 13.47
C THR A 42 -8.74 -9.16 13.70
N ILE A 43 -8.40 -8.24 12.80
CA ILE A 43 -8.96 -6.88 12.82
C ILE A 43 -10.47 -6.97 12.54
N GLU A 44 -11.26 -6.20 13.29
CA GLU A 44 -12.71 -6.08 13.10
C GLU A 44 -13.04 -4.74 12.46
N ALA A 45 -14.04 -4.74 11.56
CA ALA A 45 -14.58 -3.53 10.98
C ALA A 45 -15.70 -3.00 11.88
N GLU A 46 -15.59 -1.75 12.30
CA GLU A 46 -16.58 -1.04 13.14
C GLU A 46 -17.84 -0.62 12.35
N GLY A 47 -18.28 -1.47 11.41
CA GLY A 47 -19.50 -1.31 10.66
C GLY A 47 -20.74 -1.76 11.43
N GLN A 48 -21.92 -1.59 10.80
CA GLN A 48 -23.20 -2.08 11.30
C GLN A 48 -23.84 -2.98 10.25
N PRO A 49 -23.90 -4.31 10.46
CA PRO A 49 -23.36 -5.06 11.61
C PRO A 49 -21.82 -5.08 11.65
N ARG A 50 -21.25 -5.29 12.83
CA ARG A 50 -19.81 -5.55 12.97
C ARG A 50 -19.45 -6.81 12.19
N LYS A 51 -18.33 -6.76 11.48
CA LYS A 51 -17.80 -7.90 10.72
C LYS A 51 -16.30 -8.02 10.93
N ILE A 52 -15.77 -9.21 10.68
CA ILE A 52 -14.32 -9.39 10.51
C ILE A 52 -13.90 -8.50 9.34
N ALA A 53 -12.86 -7.70 9.55
CA ALA A 53 -12.39 -6.80 8.52
C ALA A 53 -11.79 -7.60 7.35
N ASP A 54 -12.10 -7.17 6.15
CA ASP A 54 -11.60 -7.76 4.91
C ASP A 54 -10.63 -6.77 4.21
N PRO A 55 -9.97 -7.19 3.12
CA PRO A 55 -9.05 -6.31 2.39
C PRO A 55 -9.72 -5.04 1.83
N PHE A 56 -11.05 -4.96 1.72
CA PHE A 56 -11.73 -3.73 1.34
C PHE A 56 -11.85 -2.73 2.50
N ASP A 57 -11.72 -3.20 3.75
CA ASP A 57 -11.73 -2.35 4.94
C ASP A 57 -10.33 -1.80 5.26
N PHE A 58 -9.29 -2.64 5.24
CA PHE A 58 -7.92 -2.26 5.66
C PHE A 58 -6.85 -2.32 4.55
N GLY A 59 -7.19 -2.76 3.33
CA GLY A 59 -6.21 -2.93 2.26
C GLY A 59 -5.14 -3.97 2.60
N GLY A 60 -3.90 -3.51 2.76
CA GLY A 60 -2.77 -4.36 3.17
C GLY A 60 -2.73 -4.70 4.66
N GLY A 61 -3.49 -3.98 5.49
CA GLY A 61 -3.50 -4.14 6.95
C GLY A 61 -2.91 -2.93 7.69
N ASN A 62 -2.60 -3.12 8.96
CA ASN A 62 -1.99 -2.09 9.80
C ASN A 62 -0.49 -1.97 9.49
N VAL A 63 -0.01 -0.73 9.27
CA VAL A 63 1.37 -0.44 8.86
C VAL A 63 2.37 -0.87 9.92
N ASN A 64 3.48 -1.49 9.49
CA ASN A 64 4.62 -1.80 10.34
C ASN A 64 5.88 -1.09 9.79
N PRO A 65 6.22 0.12 10.30
CA PRO A 65 7.32 0.92 9.75
C PRO A 65 8.68 0.23 9.85
N VAL A 66 8.91 -0.54 10.93
CA VAL A 66 10.18 -1.24 11.16
C VAL A 66 10.37 -2.34 10.12
N ARG A 67 9.33 -3.14 9.85
CA ARG A 67 9.39 -4.17 8.81
C ARG A 67 9.41 -3.57 7.41
N ALA A 68 8.74 -2.45 7.18
CA ALA A 68 8.75 -1.76 5.88
C ALA A 68 10.11 -1.13 5.54
N ALA A 69 10.98 -0.90 6.53
CA ALA A 69 12.32 -0.38 6.32
C ALA A 69 13.27 -1.40 5.70
N ASP A 70 13.05 -2.70 5.91
CA ASP A 70 13.82 -3.78 5.27
C ASP A 70 12.88 -4.91 4.82
N PRO A 71 12.13 -4.70 3.72
CA PRO A 71 11.22 -5.69 3.18
C PRO A 71 12.02 -6.75 2.42
N CYS A 72 11.72 -8.03 2.66
CA CYS A 72 12.35 -9.13 1.94
C CYS A 72 12.12 -9.07 0.41
N LEU A 73 10.97 -8.52 -0.02
CA LEU A 73 10.58 -8.40 -1.41
C LEU A 73 9.77 -7.12 -1.64
N ILE A 74 10.07 -6.43 -2.74
CA ILE A 74 9.31 -5.29 -3.25
C ILE A 74 8.78 -5.58 -4.65
N PHE A 75 7.51 -5.23 -4.90
CA PHE A 75 6.88 -5.25 -6.20
C PHE A 75 6.97 -3.84 -6.81
N ASP A 76 8.04 -3.61 -7.58
CA ASP A 76 8.25 -2.34 -8.27
C ASP A 76 7.57 -2.33 -9.66
N ILE A 77 7.18 -1.14 -10.12
CA ILE A 77 6.55 -0.92 -11.42
C ILE A 77 6.87 0.49 -11.93
N ASP A 78 7.19 0.60 -13.22
CA ASP A 78 7.49 1.88 -13.86
C ASP A 78 6.19 2.66 -14.17
N PRO A 79 6.18 4.00 -14.10
CA PRO A 79 5.05 4.82 -14.53
C PRO A 79 4.48 4.45 -15.91
N LYS A 80 5.33 4.02 -16.86
CA LYS A 80 4.91 3.61 -18.21
C LYS A 80 4.06 2.34 -18.19
N ASP A 81 4.24 1.46 -17.22
CA ASP A 81 3.47 0.23 -17.13
C ASP A 81 2.04 0.50 -16.65
N TYR A 82 1.82 1.57 -15.86
CA TYR A 82 0.46 2.06 -15.58
C TYR A 82 -0.24 2.57 -16.84
N LEU A 83 0.46 3.28 -17.73
CA LEU A 83 -0.10 3.73 -19.00
C LEU A 83 -0.44 2.54 -19.91
N LYS A 84 0.45 1.54 -19.99
CA LYS A 84 0.17 0.30 -20.73
C LYS A 84 -1.06 -0.43 -20.18
N TYR A 85 -1.21 -0.47 -18.86
CA TYR A 85 -2.37 -1.06 -18.20
C TYR A 85 -3.65 -0.29 -18.56
N LEU A 86 -3.62 1.05 -18.46
CA LEU A 86 -4.77 1.91 -18.78
C LEU A 86 -5.25 1.72 -20.23
N ASP A 87 -4.32 1.75 -21.18
CA ASP A 87 -4.61 1.62 -22.61
C ASP A 87 -5.19 0.23 -22.95
N ARG A 88 -4.52 -0.85 -22.52
CA ARG A 88 -4.92 -2.22 -22.90
C ARG A 88 -6.11 -2.75 -22.13
N SER A 89 -6.20 -2.48 -20.82
CA SER A 89 -7.20 -3.11 -19.95
C SER A 89 -8.50 -2.32 -19.85
N LEU A 90 -8.41 -1.00 -19.83
CA LEU A 90 -9.58 -0.12 -19.74
C LEU A 90 -10.01 0.41 -21.11
N ASN A 91 -9.33 -0.03 -22.18
CA ASN A 91 -9.53 0.42 -23.54
C ASN A 91 -9.51 1.96 -23.63
N TRP A 92 -8.63 2.58 -22.83
CA TRP A 92 -8.49 4.02 -22.71
C TRP A 92 -7.86 4.55 -24.01
N HIS A 93 -8.71 4.74 -25.02
CA HIS A 93 -8.30 5.35 -26.26
C HIS A 93 -7.90 6.79 -25.97
N SER A 94 -6.64 7.11 -26.27
CA SER A 94 -6.17 8.48 -26.43
C SER A 94 -6.82 9.08 -27.69
N ARG A 95 -8.13 9.32 -27.67
CA ARG A 95 -8.75 10.27 -28.59
C ARG A 95 -8.49 11.65 -28.01
N CYS A 96 -7.71 12.42 -28.77
CA CYS A 96 -7.30 13.81 -28.54
C CYS A 96 -6.07 13.99 -27.63
N LEU A 97 -4.89 14.00 -28.25
CA LEU A 97 -4.06 15.20 -28.40
C LEU A 97 -3.44 15.19 -29.81
#